data_AF-A0A6N7W2T4-F1
#
_entry.id   AF-A0A6N7W2T4-F1
#
_cell.length_a   1.000
_cell.length_b   1.000
_cell.length_c   1.000
_cell.angle_alpha   90.00
_cell.angle_beta   90.00
_cell.angle_gamma   90.00
#
_symmetry.space_group_name_H-M   'P 1'
#
loop_
_entity.id
_entity.type
_entity.pdbx_description
1 polymer ?
#
loop_
_entity_poly.entity_id
_entity_poly.type
_entity_poly.pdbx_seq_one_letter_code
_entity_poly.pdbx_strand_id
1 'polypeptide(L)'
;MKDIVIEGLSTLVSLLLGGLAGYVIAYVTGLRAVRKGMQLILRASLNDMYVRFQETAPTAEEKQVWQEMYGVYEHLADNGVMNAKHEEVLHMAEMVRK
;
A
#
# COMPACT_ATOMS: atom_id res chain seq x y z
N MET A 1 1.11 -35.97 41.21
CA MET A 1 2.22 -35.02 40.96
C MET A 1 2.61 -34.95 39.49
N LYS A 2 2.88 -36.07 38.80
CA LYS A 2 3.18 -36.05 37.35
C LYS A 2 2.07 -35.43 36.49
N ASP A 3 0.81 -35.75 36.76
CA ASP A 3 -0.32 -35.24 35.95
C ASP A 3 -0.49 -33.73 36.07
N ILE A 4 -0.36 -33.17 37.29
CA ILE A 4 -0.39 -31.72 37.54
C ILE A 4 0.76 -31.00 36.82
N VAL A 5 1.96 -31.61 36.78
CA VAL A 5 3.11 -31.03 36.08
C VAL A 5 2.90 -31.04 34.56
N ILE A 6 2.33 -32.13 34.02
CA ILE A 6 2.04 -32.25 32.58
C ILE A 6 0.95 -31.27 32.16
N GLU A 7 -0.10 -31.12 32.97
CA GLU A 7 -1.21 -30.20 32.70
C GLU A 7 -0.79 -28.73 32.81
N GLY A 8 0.02 -28.39 33.83
CA GLY A 8 0.63 -27.07 33.96
C GLY A 8 1.57 -26.73 32.80
N LEU A 9 2.37 -27.69 32.33
CA LEU A 9 3.25 -27.52 31.17
C LEU A 9 2.44 -27.35 29.87
N SER A 10 1.39 -28.15 29.68
CA SER A 10 0.49 -28.04 28.52
C SER A 10 -0.20 -26.67 28.46
N THR A 11 -0.63 -26.16 29.61
CA THR A 11 -1.24 -24.83 29.74
C THR A 11 -0.22 -23.73 29.39
N LEU A 12 1.00 -23.83 29.92
CA LEU A 12 2.08 -22.87 29.63
C LEU A 12 2.43 -22.85 28.14
N VAL A 13 2.58 -24.01 27.52
CA VAL A 13 2.90 -24.15 26.09
C VAL A 13 1.78 -23.56 25.23
N SER A 14 0.52 -23.83 25.59
CA SER A 14 -0.65 -23.30 24.85
C SER A 14 -0.73 -21.77 24.93
N LEU A 15 -0.46 -21.19 26.10
CA LEU A 15 -0.39 -19.74 26.29
C LEU A 15 0.73 -19.10 25.47
N LEU A 16 1.92 -19.71 25.46
CA LEU A 16 3.06 -19.23 24.68
C LEU A 16 2.77 -19.26 23.17
N LEU A 17 2.21 -20.36 22.68
CA LEU A 17 1.84 -20.50 21.26
C LEU A 17 0.73 -19.52 20.88
N GLY A 18 -0.31 -19.38 21.71
CA GLY A 18 -1.39 -18.43 21.50
C GLY A 18 -0.91 -16.98 21.50
N GLY A 19 -0.02 -16.62 22.42
CA GLY A 19 0.58 -15.30 22.51
C GLY A 19 1.45 -14.96 21.29
N LEU A 20 2.30 -15.90 20.86
CA LEU A 20 3.13 -15.73 19.66
C LEU A 20 2.28 -15.63 18.39
N ALA A 21 1.28 -16.50 18.22
CA ALA A 21 0.37 -16.44 17.08
C ALA A 21 -0.40 -15.12 17.04
N GLY A 22 -0.91 -14.66 18.19
CA GLY A 22 -1.60 -13.38 18.32
C GLY A 22 -0.71 -12.19 17.94
N TYR A 23 0.54 -12.17 18.40
CA TYR A 23 1.51 -11.14 18.06
C TYR A 23 1.79 -11.09 16.56
N VAL A 24 2.05 -12.24 15.93
CA VAL A 24 2.31 -12.33 14.48
C VAL A 24 1.10 -11.83 13.69
N ILE A 25 -0.12 -12.22 14.07
CA ILE A 25 -1.34 -11.76 13.40
C ILE A 25 -1.49 -10.25 13.54
N ALA A 26 -1.32 -9.70 14.75
CA ALA A 26 -1.42 -8.25 14.99
C ALA A 26 -0.38 -7.46 14.20
N TYR A 27 0.85 -7.98 14.09
CA TYR A 27 1.91 -7.35 13.32
C TYR A 27 1.59 -7.34 11.82
N VAL A 28 1.15 -8.47 11.27
CA VAL A 28 0.80 -8.59 9.85
C VAL A 28 -0.42 -7.74 9.50
N THR A 29 -1.44 -7.69 10.35
CA THR A 29 -2.61 -6.83 10.13
C THR A 29 -2.25 -5.35 10.24
N GLY A 30 -1.40 -4.97 11.19
CA GLY A 30 -0.86 -3.62 11.32
C GLY A 30 -0.10 -3.18 10.06
N LEU A 31 0.81 -4.01 9.56
CA LEU A 31 1.54 -3.74 8.31
C LEU A 31 0.59 -3.58 7.10
N ARG A 32 -0.45 -4.42 7.00
CA ARG A 32 -1.46 -4.29 5.95
C ARG A 32 -2.23 -2.97 6.05
N ALA A 33 -2.57 -2.54 7.26
CA ALA A 33 -3.25 -1.26 7.47
C ALA A 33 -2.36 -0.08 7.06
N VAL A 34 -1.07 -0.11 7.41
CA VAL A 34 -0.10 0.92 7.01
C VAL A 34 0.03 0.99 5.49
N ARG A 35 0.16 -0.16 4.80
CA ARG A 35 0.22 -0.19 3.33
C ARG A 35 -1.01 0.44 2.68
N LYS A 36 -2.21 0.12 3.18
CA LYS A 36 -3.45 0.75 2.71
C LYS A 36 -3.49 2.26 2.98
N GLY A 37 -3.01 2.70 4.14
CA GLY A 37 -2.89 4.12 4.47
C GLY A 37 -1.95 4.87 3.52
N MET A 38 -0.75 4.34 3.29
CA MET A 38 0.21 4.89 2.31
C MET A 38 -0.39 4.93 0.91
N GLN A 39 -1.12 3.90 0.52
CA GLN A 39 -1.80 3.83 -0.76
C GLN A 39 -2.85 4.95 -0.91
N LEU A 40 -3.64 5.26 0.13
CA LEU A 40 -4.60 6.36 0.10
C LEU A 40 -3.92 7.72 -0.05
N ILE A 41 -2.80 7.93 0.64
CA ILE A 41 -2.02 9.18 0.55
C ILE A 41 -1.47 9.35 -0.88
N LEU A 42 -0.85 8.29 -1.43
CA LEU A 42 -0.36 8.30 -2.81
C LEU A 42 -1.48 8.52 -3.81
N ARG A 43 -2.65 7.90 -3.61
CA ARG A 43 -3.83 8.13 -4.45
C ARG A 43 -4.23 9.59 -4.49
N ALA A 44 -4.27 10.25 -3.33
CA ALA A 44 -4.63 11.67 -3.25
C ALA A 44 -3.62 12.52 -4.04
N SER A 45 -2.31 12.25 -3.89
CA SER A 45 -1.26 12.97 -4.61
C SER A 45 -1.32 12.74 -6.13
N LEU A 46 -1.48 11.49 -6.59
CA LEU A 46 -1.63 11.16 -8.01
C LEU A 46 -2.86 11.83 -8.62
N ASN A 47 -3.97 11.86 -7.86
CA ASN A 47 -5.21 12.49 -8.28
C ASN A 47 -5.07 14.01 -8.41
N ASP A 48 -4.38 14.65 -7.46
CA ASP A 48 -4.11 16.09 -7.49
C ASP A 48 -3.28 16.48 -8.72
N MET A 49 -2.19 15.74 -8.97
CA MET A 49 -1.37 15.92 -10.18
C MET A 49 -2.19 15.70 -11.46
N TYR A 50 -3.03 14.67 -11.50
CA TYR A 50 -3.89 14.41 -12.66
C TYR A 50 -4.85 15.58 -12.92
N VAL A 51 -5.47 16.16 -11.88
CA VAL A 51 -6.34 17.34 -12.06
C VAL A 51 -5.53 18.51 -12.59
N ARG A 52 -4.31 18.73 -12.06
CA ARG A 52 -3.41 19.77 -12.58
C ARG A 52 -3.06 19.55 -14.05
N PHE A 53 -2.85 18.31 -14.47
CA PHE A 53 -2.53 17.95 -15.86
C PHE A 53 -3.68 18.21 -16.84
N GLN A 54 -4.93 18.18 -16.35
CA GLN A 54 -6.10 18.54 -17.15
C GLN A 54 -6.19 20.06 -17.40
N GLU A 55 -5.69 20.88 -16.47
CA GLU A 55 -5.66 22.34 -16.62
C GLU A 55 -4.42 22.83 -17.37
N THR A 56 -3.26 22.22 -17.09
CA THR A 56 -1.98 22.53 -17.70
C THR A 56 -1.32 21.22 -18.12
N ALA A 57 -1.10 21.04 -19.42
CA ALA A 57 -0.49 19.82 -19.95
C ALA A 57 0.82 19.48 -19.21
N PRO A 58 1.07 18.20 -18.85
CA PRO A 58 2.26 17.81 -18.12
C PRO A 58 3.53 17.99 -18.97
N THR A 59 4.65 18.30 -18.33
CA THR A 59 5.96 18.09 -18.96
C THR A 59 6.31 16.60 -19.00
N ALA A 60 7.26 16.20 -19.86
CA ALA A 60 7.73 14.81 -19.93
C ALA A 60 8.26 14.30 -18.57
N GLU A 61 8.96 15.17 -17.82
CA GLU A 61 9.47 14.85 -16.48
C GLU A 61 8.34 14.64 -15.47
N GLU A 62 7.34 15.53 -15.44
CA GLU A 62 6.18 15.37 -14.54
C GLU A 62 5.38 14.11 -14.85
N LYS A 63 5.25 13.77 -16.13
CA LYS A 63 4.60 12.55 -16.58
C LYS A 63 5.37 11.30 -16.16
N GLN A 64 6.69 11.32 -16.26
CA GLN A 64 7.54 10.24 -15.76
C GLN A 64 7.40 10.07 -14.24
N VAL A 65 7.48 11.17 -13.47
CA VAL A 65 7.31 11.15 -12.01
C VAL A 65 5.94 10.58 -11.64
N TRP A 66 4.89 10.97 -12.36
CA TRP A 66 3.55 10.44 -12.13
C TRP A 66 3.50 8.92 -12.35
N GLN A 67 4.10 8.41 -13.42
CA GLN A 67 4.15 6.96 -13.70
C GLN A 67 4.94 6.18 -12.65
N GLU A 68 6.08 6.71 -12.19
CA GLU A 68 6.86 6.09 -11.11
C GLU A 68 6.05 6.01 -9.81
N MET A 69 5.36 7.10 -9.45
CA MET A 69 4.49 7.14 -8.27
C MET A 69 3.30 6.18 -8.40
N TYR A 70 2.70 6.08 -9.59
CA TYR A 70 1.62 5.13 -9.87
C TYR A 70 2.09 3.69 -9.74
N GLY A 71 3.31 3.38 -10.24
CA GLY A 71 3.92 2.06 -10.06
C GLY A 71 4.05 1.67 -8.59
N VAL A 72 4.52 2.58 -7.73
CA VAL A 72 4.59 2.34 -6.28
C VAL A 72 3.20 2.18 -5.67
N TYR A 73 2.23 3.00 -6.10
CA TYR A 73 0.85 2.95 -5.62
C TYR A 73 0.17 1.59 -5.88
N GLU A 74 0.31 1.03 -7.09
CA GLU A 74 -0.27 -0.29 -7.42
C GLU A 74 0.39 -1.40 -6.60
N HIS A 75 1.73 -1.40 -6.47
CA HIS A 75 2.45 -2.43 -5.70
C HIS A 75 2.15 -2.42 -4.19
N LEU A 76 1.66 -1.30 -3.63
CA LEU A 76 1.29 -1.23 -2.21
C LEU A 76 0.06 -2.08 -1.88
N ALA A 77 -0.89 -2.17 -2.81
CA ALA A 77 -2.02 -3.10 -2.76
C ALA A 77 -2.75 -3.12 -4.12
N ASP A 78 -2.75 -4.25 -4.82
CA ASP A 78 -3.44 -4.39 -6.10
C ASP A 78 -4.94 -4.03 -5.96
N ASN A 79 -5.35 -2.90 -6.57
CA ASN A 79 -6.74 -2.43 -6.52
C ASN A 79 -7.27 -1.93 -7.87
N GLY A 80 -6.39 -1.55 -8.80
CA GLY A 80 -6.74 -1.12 -10.15
C GLY A 80 -7.55 0.18 -10.25
N VAL A 81 -7.71 0.92 -9.15
CA VAL A 81 -8.64 2.06 -9.05
C VAL A 81 -8.14 3.27 -9.85
N MET A 82 -6.82 3.39 -10.02
CA MET A 82 -6.20 4.49 -10.76
C MET A 82 -5.86 4.14 -12.22
N ASN A 83 -6.19 2.93 -12.69
CA ASN A 83 -5.78 2.44 -14.02
C ASN A 83 -6.30 3.33 -15.15
N ALA A 84 -7.58 3.75 -15.09
CA ALA A 84 -8.14 4.66 -16.10
C ALA A 84 -7.37 5.98 -16.18
N LYS A 85 -7.01 6.55 -15.02
CA LYS A 85 -6.24 7.80 -14.96
C LYS A 85 -4.80 7.60 -15.43
N HIS A 86 -4.20 6.44 -15.16
CA HIS A 86 -2.88 6.11 -15.68
C HIS A 86 -2.85 6.05 -17.20
N GLU A 87 -3.81 5.35 -17.82
CA GLU A 87 -3.92 5.29 -19.28
C GLU A 87 -4.13 6.69 -19.89
N GLU A 88 -4.97 7.51 -19.26
CA GLU A 88 -5.17 8.89 -19.72
C GLU A 88 -3.88 9.71 -19.63
N VAL A 89 -3.16 9.68 -18.50
CA VAL A 89 -1.89 10.41 -18.34
C VAL A 89 -0.84 9.92 -19.33
N LEU A 90 -0.76 8.60 -19.59
CA LEU A 90 0.15 8.01 -20.58
C LEU A 90 -0.08 8.60 -21.98
N HIS A 91 -1.35 8.83 -22.33
CA HIS A 91 -1.73 9.38 -23.64
C HIS A 91 -1.87 10.92 -23.67
N MET A 92 -1.71 11.62 -22.54
CA MET A 92 -1.71 13.09 -22.51
C MET A 92 -0.55 13.66 -23.33
N ALA A 93 -0.86 14.69 -24.11
CA ALA A 93 0.12 15.48 -24.84
C ALA A 93 1.02 16.23 -23.87
N GLU A 94 2.33 16.18 -24.11
CA GLU A 94 3.31 16.83 -23.25
C GLU A 94 3.49 18.30 -23.65
N MET A 95 3.72 19.16 -22.65
CA MET A 95 4.22 20.50 -22.92
C MET A 95 5.63 20.41 -23.51
N VAL A 96 5.75 20.70 -24.81
CA VAL A 96 7.04 20.90 -25.46
C VAL A 96 7.64 22.19 -24.91
N ARG A 97 8.64 22.09 -24.01
CA ARG A 97 9.52 23.22 -23.73
C ARG A 97 10.26 23.56 -25.03
N LYS A 98 9.92 24.71 -25.62
CA LYS A 98 10.77 25.37 -26.63
C LYS A 98 12.00 25.97 -25.97
#